data_AF-A0A356IGS7-F1
#
_entry.id   AF-A0A356IGS7-F1
#
_cell.length_a   1.000
_cell.length_b   1.000
_cell.length_c   1.000
_cell.angle_alpha   90.00
_cell.angle_beta   90.00
_cell.angle_gamma   90.00
#
_symmetry.space_group_name_H-M   'P 1'
#
loop_
_entity.id
_entity.type
_entity.pdbx_description
1 polymer ?
#
loop_
_entity_poly.entity_id
_entity_poly.type
_entity_poly.pdbx_seq_one_letter_code
_entity_poly.pdbx_strand_id
1 'polypeptide(L)'
;SHALSFASEQEKSTATCIEAFDEMVSFFEEGEVDLILLEMMSIPTRMLPLFRCVSSSTLPVWCGLSAQRAAPTALITGYHDETIPLIDNIQDASNFKFDAMGIMHTSVDLISDAIDLVKTHHSGALMAYPDSGYFKSPNWKFEGVITPNELKDFAVEWQEMGVSIIGGCCGLGPEHTEALVSLK
;
A
#
# COMPACT_ATOMS: atom_id res chain seq x y z
N SER A 1 17.86 31.68 -8.69
CA SER A 1 19.03 30.77 -8.60
C SER A 1 18.76 29.60 -7.67
N HIS A 2 18.17 29.77 -6.49
CA HIS A 2 17.84 28.64 -5.58
C HIS A 2 16.81 27.64 -6.13
N ALA A 3 15.67 28.10 -6.68
CA ALA A 3 14.64 27.19 -7.22
C ALA A 3 15.15 26.30 -8.38
N LEU A 4 16.05 26.84 -9.21
CA LEU A 4 16.70 26.10 -10.29
C LEU A 4 17.71 25.06 -9.76
N SER A 5 18.40 25.37 -8.66
CA SER A 5 19.32 24.44 -7.99
C SER A 5 18.57 23.26 -7.36
N PHE A 6 17.48 23.53 -6.64
CA PHE A 6 16.64 22.49 -6.04
C PHE A 6 15.97 21.60 -7.09
N ALA A 7 15.44 22.19 -8.17
CA ALA A 7 14.89 21.41 -9.28
C ALA A 7 15.97 20.48 -9.89
N SER A 8 17.19 20.98 -10.10
CA SER A 8 18.28 20.19 -10.67
C SER A 8 18.79 19.06 -9.75
N GLU A 9 18.73 19.23 -8.44
CA GLU A 9 19.08 18.19 -7.47
C GLU A 9 17.98 17.12 -7.36
N GLN A 10 16.71 17.55 -7.40
CA GLN A 10 15.56 16.65 -7.40
C GLN A 10 15.47 15.82 -8.69
N GLU A 11 15.78 16.42 -9.84
CA GLU A 11 15.88 15.71 -11.12
C GLU A 11 17.01 14.67 -11.12
N LYS A 12 18.19 15.01 -10.59
CA LYS A 12 19.29 14.03 -10.42
C LYS A 12 18.91 12.89 -9.48
N SER A 13 18.27 13.20 -8.36
CA SER A 13 17.76 12.21 -7.41
C SER A 13 16.74 11.27 -8.06
N THR A 14 15.83 11.82 -8.89
CA THR A 14 14.83 11.03 -9.62
C THR A 14 15.48 10.10 -10.65
N ALA A 15 16.46 10.58 -11.41
CA ALA A 15 17.19 9.76 -12.38
C ALA A 15 17.91 8.59 -11.70
N THR A 16 18.58 8.85 -10.57
CA THR A 16 19.22 7.77 -9.78
C THR A 16 18.21 6.76 -9.24
N CYS A 17 17.02 7.21 -8.80
CA CYS A 17 15.96 6.27 -8.41
C CYS A 17 15.49 5.40 -9.57
N ILE A 18 15.29 5.99 -10.76
CA ILE A 18 14.86 5.24 -11.96
C ILE A 18 15.90 4.18 -12.33
N GLU A 19 17.18 4.54 -12.38
CA GLU A 19 18.27 3.59 -12.67
C GLU A 19 18.27 2.41 -11.69
N ALA A 20 18.12 2.69 -10.39
CA ALA A 20 18.06 1.64 -9.37
C ALA A 20 16.78 0.78 -9.48
N PHE A 21 15.64 1.37 -9.83
CA PHE A 21 14.39 0.63 -10.02
C PHE A 21 14.45 -0.25 -11.27
N ASP A 22 14.96 0.26 -12.38
CA ASP A 22 15.13 -0.51 -13.62
C ASP A 22 16.08 -1.70 -13.39
N GLU A 23 17.18 -1.51 -12.67
CA GLU A 23 18.08 -2.59 -12.29
C GLU A 23 17.34 -3.66 -11.44
N MET A 24 16.60 -3.25 -10.40
CA MET A 24 15.84 -4.19 -9.57
C MET A 24 14.76 -4.95 -10.36
N VAL A 25 14.03 -4.27 -11.25
CA VAL A 25 13.02 -4.93 -12.10
C VAL A 25 13.69 -5.96 -13.00
N SER A 26 14.84 -5.64 -13.60
CA SER A 26 15.56 -6.59 -14.44
C SER A 26 15.97 -7.87 -13.69
N PHE A 27 16.44 -7.75 -12.45
CA PHE A 27 16.74 -8.93 -11.62
C PHE A 27 15.50 -9.78 -11.29
N PHE A 28 14.34 -9.16 -11.13
CA PHE A 28 13.09 -9.89 -10.91
C PHE A 28 12.62 -10.59 -12.18
N GLU A 29 12.71 -9.94 -13.35
CA GLU A 29 12.33 -10.55 -14.63
C GLU A 29 13.26 -11.68 -15.08
N GLU A 30 14.56 -11.58 -14.76
CA GLU A 30 15.53 -12.66 -14.99
C GLU A 30 15.41 -13.78 -13.94
N GLY A 31 14.81 -13.47 -12.79
CA GLY A 31 14.58 -14.41 -11.71
C GLY A 31 13.36 -15.31 -11.93
N GLU A 32 13.12 -16.20 -10.96
CA GLU A 32 11.99 -17.13 -10.96
C GLU A 32 10.86 -16.63 -10.03
N VAL A 33 10.60 -15.32 -10.00
CA VAL A 33 9.48 -14.77 -9.20
C VAL A 33 8.20 -14.73 -10.03
N ASP A 34 7.06 -14.93 -9.35
CA ASP A 34 5.74 -14.97 -10.02
C ASP A 34 5.14 -13.57 -10.28
N LEU A 35 5.55 -12.56 -9.50
CA LEU A 35 5.02 -11.19 -9.55
C LEU A 35 5.96 -10.19 -8.88
N ILE A 36 5.69 -8.89 -9.09
CA ILE A 36 6.31 -7.78 -8.38
C ILE A 36 5.26 -7.12 -7.47
N LEU A 37 5.54 -7.03 -6.17
CA LEU A 37 4.71 -6.32 -5.20
C LEU A 37 5.35 -4.97 -4.83
N LEU A 38 4.65 -3.87 -5.11
CA LEU A 38 5.08 -2.54 -4.73
C LEU A 38 4.57 -2.23 -3.32
N GLU A 39 5.48 -2.17 -2.35
CA GLU A 39 5.11 -1.91 -0.98
C GLU A 39 5.26 -0.44 -0.57
N MET A 40 4.36 0.03 0.30
CA MET A 40 4.40 1.35 0.95
C MET A 40 4.27 2.57 0.02
N MET A 41 3.50 2.45 -1.06
CA MET A 41 3.28 3.57 -1.99
C MET A 41 2.45 4.68 -1.32
N SER A 42 3.06 5.85 -1.13
CA SER A 42 2.43 6.96 -0.39
C SER A 42 2.94 8.36 -0.75
N ILE A 43 4.10 8.47 -1.42
CA ILE A 43 4.71 9.74 -1.82
C ILE A 43 4.86 9.76 -3.36
N PRO A 44 4.12 10.62 -4.08
CA PRO A 44 4.13 10.72 -5.55
C PRO A 44 5.52 10.81 -6.17
N THR A 45 6.41 11.62 -5.57
CA THR A 45 7.78 11.83 -6.07
C THR A 45 8.66 10.57 -6.02
N ARG A 46 8.25 9.54 -5.26
CA ARG A 46 8.94 8.25 -5.18
C ARG A 46 8.19 7.15 -5.93
N MET A 47 6.86 7.10 -5.80
CA MET A 47 6.03 6.07 -6.44
C MET A 47 5.94 6.24 -7.95
N LEU A 48 5.80 7.47 -8.48
CA LEU A 48 5.60 7.67 -9.91
C LEU A 48 6.79 7.24 -10.78
N PRO A 49 8.07 7.49 -10.38
CA PRO A 49 9.21 6.90 -11.06
C PRO A 49 9.18 5.37 -11.05
N LEU A 50 8.91 4.75 -9.90
CA LEU A 50 8.82 3.29 -9.79
C LEU A 50 7.69 2.72 -10.67
N PHE A 51 6.52 3.35 -10.69
CA PHE A 51 5.38 2.95 -11.52
C PHE A 51 5.73 2.96 -13.01
N ARG A 52 6.55 3.91 -13.45
CA ARG A 52 7.04 3.94 -14.84
C ARG A 52 7.97 2.78 -15.12
N CYS A 53 8.92 2.49 -14.23
CA CYS A 53 9.85 1.37 -14.39
C CYS A 53 9.12 0.02 -14.50
N VAL A 54 8.16 -0.23 -13.61
CA VAL A 54 7.41 -1.50 -13.61
C VAL A 54 6.36 -1.58 -14.73
N SER A 55 5.96 -0.45 -15.33
CA SER A 55 4.95 -0.45 -16.41
C SER A 55 5.40 -1.17 -17.69
N SER A 56 6.71 -1.34 -17.88
CA SER A 56 7.28 -2.13 -18.97
C SER A 56 7.57 -3.58 -18.59
N SER A 57 7.33 -3.97 -17.33
CA SER A 57 7.58 -5.33 -16.90
C SER A 57 6.61 -6.32 -17.54
N THR A 58 7.12 -7.52 -17.78
CA THR A 58 6.39 -8.70 -18.22
C THR A 58 5.75 -9.49 -17.07
N LEU A 59 6.15 -9.21 -15.83
CA LEU A 59 5.58 -9.82 -14.62
C LEU A 59 4.28 -9.11 -14.20
N PRO A 60 3.32 -9.84 -13.60
CA PRO A 60 2.20 -9.20 -12.91
C PRO A 60 2.70 -8.23 -11.83
N VAL A 61 2.06 -7.07 -11.71
CA VAL A 61 2.45 -6.03 -10.76
C VAL A 61 1.30 -5.68 -9.83
N TRP A 62 1.54 -5.78 -8.52
CA TRP A 62 0.58 -5.46 -7.48
C TRP A 62 0.98 -4.16 -6.78
N CYS A 63 0.05 -3.22 -6.64
CA CYS A 63 0.30 -1.91 -6.03
C CYS A 63 -0.31 -1.82 -4.62
N GLY A 64 0.54 -1.79 -3.59
CA GLY A 64 0.16 -1.54 -2.21
C GLY A 64 0.33 -0.09 -1.81
N LEU A 65 -0.78 0.62 -1.62
CA LEU A 65 -0.80 1.99 -1.11
C LEU A 65 -0.84 1.98 0.42
N SER A 66 -0.22 2.97 1.07
CA SER A 66 -0.25 3.11 2.52
C SER A 66 -0.90 4.41 2.93
N ALA A 67 -1.78 4.29 3.93
CA ALA A 67 -2.65 5.36 4.36
C ALA A 67 -2.60 5.56 5.87
N GLN A 68 -2.97 6.76 6.30
CA GLN A 68 -3.27 7.03 7.69
C GLN A 68 -4.44 8.00 7.82
N ARG A 69 -4.91 8.17 9.05
CA ARG A 69 -5.98 9.11 9.39
C ARG A 69 -5.74 9.67 10.79
N ALA A 70 -5.58 10.99 10.89
CA ALA A 70 -5.24 11.66 12.15
C ALA A 70 -6.36 11.59 13.21
N ALA A 71 -7.63 11.51 12.79
CA ALA A 71 -8.79 11.38 13.66
C ALA A 71 -9.96 10.70 12.91
N PRO A 72 -10.93 10.06 13.58
CA PRO A 72 -11.97 9.25 12.91
C PRO A 72 -12.72 9.93 11.76
N THR A 73 -12.90 11.25 11.80
CA THR A 73 -13.60 12.03 10.75
C THR A 73 -12.64 12.84 9.86
N ALA A 74 -11.33 12.71 10.05
CA ALA A 74 -10.34 13.39 9.24
C ALA A 74 -10.21 12.74 7.86
N LEU A 75 -9.68 13.50 6.91
CA LEU A 75 -9.33 13.00 5.59
C LEU A 75 -8.31 11.85 5.71
N ILE A 76 -8.47 10.84 4.85
CA ILE A 76 -7.49 9.76 4.71
C ILE A 76 -6.36 10.24 3.81
N THR A 77 -5.14 10.15 4.30
CA THR A 77 -3.94 10.72 3.67
C THR A 77 -2.88 9.64 3.47
N GLY A 78 -1.83 9.95 2.71
CA GLY A 78 -0.67 9.07 2.57
C GLY A 78 0.03 8.85 3.90
N TYR A 79 0.49 7.62 4.15
CA TYR A 79 1.07 7.23 5.43
C TYR A 79 2.23 8.13 5.90
N HIS A 80 3.08 8.57 4.98
CA HIS A 80 4.27 9.37 5.30
C HIS A 80 4.07 10.88 5.20
N ASP A 81 2.97 11.35 4.61
CA ASP A 81 2.74 12.78 4.38
C ASP A 81 1.23 13.09 4.42
N GLU A 82 0.80 13.71 5.52
CA GLU A 82 -0.61 14.09 5.75
C GLU A 82 -1.10 15.18 4.80
N THR A 83 -0.21 15.85 4.07
CA THR A 83 -0.61 16.85 3.08
C THR A 83 -1.09 16.23 1.77
N ILE A 84 -0.89 14.92 1.60
CA ILE A 84 -1.23 14.16 0.39
C ILE A 84 -2.48 13.33 0.67
N PRO A 85 -3.64 13.68 0.10
CA PRO A 85 -4.83 12.83 0.16
C PRO A 85 -4.56 11.45 -0.43
N LEU A 86 -5.05 10.39 0.22
CA LEU A 86 -4.91 9.02 -0.32
C LEU A 86 -5.55 8.91 -1.71
N ILE A 87 -6.69 9.59 -1.92
CA ILE A 87 -7.40 9.58 -3.20
C ILE A 87 -6.55 10.09 -4.37
N ASP A 88 -5.64 11.05 -4.12
CA ASP A 88 -4.74 11.56 -5.16
C ASP A 88 -3.71 10.50 -5.55
N ASN A 89 -3.13 9.79 -4.56
CA ASN A 89 -2.24 8.66 -4.82
C ASN A 89 -2.96 7.51 -5.56
N ILE A 90 -4.23 7.24 -5.23
CA ILE A 90 -5.07 6.25 -5.93
C ILE A 90 -5.29 6.68 -7.39
N GLN A 91 -5.60 7.95 -7.63
CA GLN A 91 -5.78 8.49 -8.99
C GLN A 91 -4.49 8.39 -9.80
N ASP A 92 -3.36 8.76 -9.21
CA ASP A 92 -2.04 8.62 -9.82
C ASP A 92 -1.75 7.16 -10.19
N ALA A 93 -2.01 6.22 -9.28
CA ALA A 93 -1.85 4.79 -9.51
C ALA A 93 -2.80 4.25 -10.60
N SER A 94 -4.03 4.78 -10.70
CA SER A 94 -5.02 4.35 -11.71
C SER A 94 -4.64 4.68 -13.16
N ASN A 95 -3.67 5.59 -13.35
CA ASN A 95 -3.10 5.87 -14.67
C ASN A 95 -2.16 4.75 -15.16
N PHE A 96 -1.84 3.78 -14.32
CA PHE A 96 -1.02 2.62 -14.61
C PHE A 96 -1.86 1.34 -14.56
N LYS A 97 -1.35 0.28 -15.18
CA LYS A 97 -2.01 -1.03 -15.18
C LYS A 97 -1.38 -1.90 -14.10
N PHE A 98 -2.10 -2.10 -13.00
CA PHE A 98 -1.76 -3.05 -11.95
C PHE A 98 -2.74 -4.21 -11.95
N ASP A 99 -2.26 -5.43 -11.75
CA ASP A 99 -3.08 -6.64 -11.69
C ASP A 99 -3.86 -6.71 -10.37
N ALA A 100 -3.29 -6.16 -9.30
CA ALA A 100 -3.97 -5.93 -8.05
C ALA A 100 -3.61 -4.54 -7.48
N MET A 101 -4.55 -3.95 -6.74
CA MET A 101 -4.32 -2.72 -5.98
C MET A 101 -4.96 -2.85 -4.62
N GLY A 102 -4.30 -2.32 -3.59
CA GLY A 102 -4.83 -2.43 -2.24
C GLY A 102 -4.16 -1.53 -1.25
N ILE A 103 -4.50 -1.77 0.01
CA ILE A 103 -4.01 -0.99 1.14
C ILE A 103 -3.12 -1.87 1.99
N MET A 104 -1.95 -1.34 2.37
CA MET A 104 -1.00 -2.00 3.25
C MET A 104 -0.34 -1.04 4.22
N HIS A 105 0.36 -1.55 5.24
CA HIS A 105 1.07 -0.71 6.22
C HIS A 105 0.18 0.40 6.78
N THR A 106 -1.06 0.03 7.07
CA THR A 106 -2.15 0.92 7.44
C THR A 106 -2.84 0.27 8.63
N SER A 107 -3.25 1.07 9.60
CA SER A 107 -3.97 0.56 10.79
C SER A 107 -5.16 -0.29 10.35
N VAL A 108 -5.34 -1.43 11.00
CA VAL A 108 -6.38 -2.43 10.64
C VAL A 108 -7.79 -1.83 10.55
N ASP A 109 -8.11 -0.88 11.42
CA ASP A 109 -9.41 -0.21 11.49
C ASP A 109 -9.64 0.83 10.37
N LEU A 110 -8.60 1.16 9.59
CA LEU A 110 -8.68 2.08 8.46
C LEU A 110 -8.76 1.37 7.10
N ILE A 111 -8.48 0.06 7.05
CA ILE A 111 -8.44 -0.69 5.78
C ILE A 111 -9.76 -0.58 5.02
N SER A 112 -10.91 -0.82 5.66
CA SER A 112 -12.21 -0.80 4.98
C SER A 112 -12.48 0.54 4.30
N ASP A 113 -12.35 1.65 5.04
CA ASP A 113 -12.57 3.01 4.51
C ASP A 113 -11.62 3.31 3.33
N ALA A 114 -10.36 2.86 3.41
CA ALA A 114 -9.37 3.06 2.37
C ALA A 114 -9.61 2.16 1.13
N ILE A 115 -10.10 0.93 1.32
CA ILE A 115 -10.49 0.04 0.21
C ILE A 115 -11.67 0.59 -0.57
N ASP A 116 -12.64 1.20 0.10
CA ASP A 116 -13.75 1.87 -0.59
C ASP A 116 -13.25 2.99 -1.50
N LEU A 117 -12.21 3.74 -1.10
CA LEU A 117 -11.56 4.71 -1.98
C LEU A 117 -10.87 4.05 -3.18
N VAL A 118 -10.14 2.94 -2.97
CA VAL A 118 -9.47 2.21 -4.07
C VAL A 118 -10.48 1.75 -5.12
N LYS A 119 -11.64 1.24 -4.69
CA LYS A 119 -12.72 0.76 -5.56
C LYS A 119 -13.31 1.84 -6.47
N THR A 120 -13.13 3.12 -6.16
CA THR A 120 -13.60 4.21 -7.02
C THR A 120 -12.77 4.38 -8.30
N HIS A 121 -11.54 3.86 -8.31
CA HIS A 121 -10.59 4.05 -9.42
C HIS A 121 -9.91 2.75 -9.89
N HIS A 122 -10.08 1.63 -9.17
CA HIS A 122 -9.56 0.31 -9.55
C HIS A 122 -10.67 -0.74 -9.57
N SER A 123 -10.66 -1.58 -10.61
CA SER A 123 -11.65 -2.66 -10.80
C SER A 123 -11.03 -4.06 -10.87
N GLY A 124 -9.71 -4.16 -10.72
CA GLY A 124 -8.99 -5.44 -10.67
C GLY A 124 -9.04 -6.07 -9.28
N ALA A 125 -8.13 -7.02 -9.04
CA ALA A 125 -8.04 -7.67 -7.73
C ALA A 125 -7.72 -6.65 -6.63
N LEU A 126 -8.33 -6.83 -5.46
CA LEU A 126 -8.17 -5.97 -4.30
C LEU A 126 -7.35 -6.67 -3.22
N MET A 127 -6.51 -5.90 -2.53
CA MET A 127 -5.62 -6.41 -1.48
C MET A 127 -5.76 -5.65 -0.15
N ALA A 128 -5.72 -6.36 0.98
CA ALA A 128 -5.67 -5.82 2.33
C ALA A 128 -4.50 -6.43 3.13
N TYR A 129 -3.56 -5.58 3.56
CA TYR A 129 -2.34 -5.97 4.27
C TYR A 129 -2.05 -5.03 5.47
N PRO A 130 -2.88 -5.06 6.52
CA PRO A 130 -2.81 -4.11 7.63
C PRO A 130 -1.56 -4.23 8.51
N ASP A 131 -1.33 -3.19 9.30
CA ASP A 131 -0.51 -3.23 10.51
C ASP A 131 -1.40 -3.43 11.75
N SER A 132 -0.86 -4.09 12.78
CA SER A 132 -1.59 -4.42 14.01
C SER A 132 -1.53 -3.35 15.11
N GLY A 133 -0.87 -2.21 14.87
CA GLY A 133 -0.86 -1.10 15.81
C GLY A 133 -2.14 -0.26 15.70
N TYR A 134 -2.86 -0.03 16.80
CA TYR A 134 -4.09 0.76 16.79
C TYR A 134 -4.14 1.81 17.93
N PHE A 135 -4.84 2.92 17.68
CA PHE A 135 -5.17 3.92 18.70
C PHE A 135 -6.50 3.56 19.37
N LYS A 136 -6.50 3.31 20.69
CA LYS A 136 -7.73 3.20 21.50
C LYS A 136 -7.88 4.44 22.37
N SER A 137 -8.72 5.38 21.95
CA SER A 137 -9.08 6.52 22.80
C SER A 137 -9.50 6.05 24.20
N PRO A 138 -8.97 6.64 25.30
CA PRO A 138 -8.26 7.92 25.38
C PRO A 138 -6.71 7.80 25.42
N ASN A 139 -6.12 6.63 25.21
CA ASN A 139 -4.67 6.42 25.42
C ASN A 139 -3.99 5.75 24.23
N TRP A 140 -2.84 6.31 23.81
CA TRP A 140 -1.91 5.64 22.92
C TRP A 140 -1.25 4.48 23.69
N LYS A 141 -1.55 3.24 23.34
CA LYS A 141 -0.95 2.05 23.96
C LYS A 141 -0.16 1.26 22.94
N PHE A 142 1.15 1.17 23.14
CA PHE A 142 2.01 0.17 22.49
C PHE A 142 1.94 -1.20 23.23
N GLU A 143 0.72 -1.61 23.59
CA GLU A 143 0.36 -2.94 24.14
C GLU A 143 -0.86 -3.42 23.34
N GLY A 144 -0.72 -4.29 22.33
CA GLY A 144 -1.90 -4.75 21.59
C GLY A 144 -1.69 -4.99 20.10
N VAL A 145 -0.86 -5.97 19.75
CA VAL A 145 -1.07 -6.71 18.50
C VAL A 145 -2.46 -7.33 18.59
N ILE A 146 -3.33 -7.05 17.62
CA ILE A 146 -4.65 -7.68 17.53
C ILE A 146 -4.49 -9.20 17.54
N THR A 147 -5.42 -9.93 18.13
CA THR A 147 -5.41 -11.39 18.11
C THR A 147 -5.68 -11.92 16.69
N PRO A 148 -5.30 -13.18 16.39
CA PRO A 148 -5.64 -13.81 15.12
C PRO A 148 -7.14 -13.79 14.77
N ASN A 149 -8.00 -13.97 15.78
CA ASN A 149 -9.45 -13.91 15.58
C ASN A 149 -9.94 -12.49 15.30
N GLU A 150 -9.38 -11.47 15.96
CA GLU A 150 -9.71 -10.08 15.66
C GLU A 150 -9.32 -9.71 14.21
N LEU A 151 -8.13 -10.13 13.74
CA LEU A 151 -7.77 -9.93 12.32
C LEU A 151 -8.75 -10.65 11.40
N LYS A 152 -9.13 -11.89 11.73
CA LYS A 152 -10.09 -12.66 10.94
C LYS A 152 -11.44 -11.96 10.85
N ASP A 153 -11.93 -11.38 11.94
CA ASP A 153 -13.21 -10.66 11.94
C ASP A 153 -13.19 -9.48 10.95
N PHE A 154 -12.10 -8.70 10.91
CA PHE A 154 -11.90 -7.67 9.88
C PHE A 154 -11.79 -8.26 8.48
N ALA A 155 -11.08 -9.37 8.32
CA ALA A 155 -10.88 -10.00 7.02
C ALA A 155 -12.17 -10.57 6.41
N VAL A 156 -13.13 -11.02 7.23
CA VAL A 156 -14.49 -11.37 6.76
C VAL A 156 -15.16 -10.16 6.11
N GLU A 157 -15.10 -8.99 6.75
CA GLU A 157 -15.65 -7.75 6.19
C GLU A 157 -14.97 -7.40 4.86
N TRP A 158 -13.64 -7.44 4.80
CA TRP A 158 -12.91 -7.16 3.56
C TRP A 158 -13.26 -8.13 2.44
N GLN A 159 -13.45 -9.41 2.76
CA GLN A 159 -13.90 -10.41 1.79
C GLN A 159 -15.29 -10.05 1.23
N GLU A 160 -16.24 -9.65 2.09
CA GLU A 160 -17.57 -9.18 1.68
C GLU A 160 -17.49 -7.91 0.81
N MET A 161 -16.47 -7.07 1.03
CA MET A 161 -16.19 -5.89 0.21
C MET A 161 -15.56 -6.21 -1.16
N GLY A 162 -15.21 -7.48 -1.41
CA GLY A 162 -14.60 -7.97 -2.64
C GLY A 162 -13.07 -8.05 -2.62
N VAL A 163 -12.43 -7.96 -1.45
CA VAL A 163 -10.99 -8.16 -1.30
C VAL A 163 -10.65 -9.63 -1.49
N SER A 164 -9.71 -9.92 -2.40
CA SER A 164 -9.32 -11.28 -2.79
C SER A 164 -7.94 -11.69 -2.31
N ILE A 165 -7.12 -10.72 -1.87
CA ILE A 165 -5.77 -10.94 -1.37
C ILE A 165 -5.70 -10.34 0.04
N ILE A 166 -5.59 -11.19 1.06
CA ILE A 166 -5.59 -10.76 2.46
C ILE A 166 -4.36 -11.32 3.14
N GLY A 167 -3.64 -10.49 3.88
CA GLY A 167 -2.54 -10.92 4.74
C GLY A 167 -2.31 -9.94 5.88
N GLY A 168 -1.06 -9.68 6.20
CA GLY A 168 -0.69 -8.82 7.31
C GLY A 168 0.77 -8.39 7.23
N CYS A 169 1.06 -7.23 7.81
CA CYS A 169 2.40 -6.66 7.85
C CYS A 169 2.92 -6.51 9.29
N CYS A 170 3.14 -5.29 9.79
CA CYS A 170 3.84 -5.09 11.06
C CYS A 170 3.05 -5.63 12.25
N GLY A 171 3.70 -6.52 13.01
CA GLY A 171 3.16 -7.12 14.22
C GLY A 171 2.15 -8.25 13.98
N LEU A 172 1.90 -8.67 12.74
CA LEU A 172 1.09 -9.84 12.42
C LEU A 172 2.01 -11.04 12.11
N GLY A 173 1.76 -12.17 12.77
CA GLY A 173 2.58 -13.37 12.71
C GLY A 173 1.90 -14.54 11.98
N PRO A 174 2.59 -15.70 11.88
CA PRO A 174 2.03 -16.90 11.25
C PRO A 174 0.68 -17.35 11.85
N GLU A 175 0.48 -17.15 13.15
CA GLU A 175 -0.79 -17.46 13.83
C GLU A 175 -1.97 -16.64 13.29
N HIS A 176 -1.72 -15.40 12.86
CA HIS A 176 -2.71 -14.55 12.21
C HIS A 176 -3.03 -15.07 10.81
N THR A 177 -2.00 -15.42 10.04
CA THR A 177 -2.17 -16.03 8.71
C THR A 177 -2.97 -17.33 8.79
N GLU A 178 -2.69 -18.19 9.78
CA GLU A 178 -3.43 -19.45 9.99
C GLU A 178 -4.92 -19.19 10.23
N ALA A 179 -5.27 -18.15 10.99
CA ALA A 179 -6.67 -17.79 11.21
C ALA A 179 -7.40 -17.39 9.91
N LEU A 180 -6.68 -16.76 8.97
CA LEU A 180 -7.21 -16.34 7.67
C LEU A 180 -7.47 -17.51 6.70
N VAL A 181 -6.79 -18.65 6.84
CA VAL A 181 -6.93 -19.83 5.94
C VAL A 181 -8.39 -20.34 5.87
N SER A 182 -9.16 -20.10 6.92
CA SER A 182 -10.57 -20.50 6.99
C SER A 182 -11.54 -19.61 6.19
N LEU A 183 -11.08 -18.46 5.68
CA LEU A 183 -11.81 -17.61 4.76
C LEU A 183 -11.82 -18.29 3.38
N LYS A 184 -13.00 -18.55 2.83
CA LYS A 184 -13.20 -19.27 1.57
C LYS A 184 -13.76 -18.36 0.50
#